data_AF-A0A6G4X330-F1
#
_entry.id   AF-A0A6G4X330-F1
#
_cell.length_a   1.000
_cell.length_b   1.000
_cell.length_c   1.000
_cell.angle_alpha   90.00
_cell.angle_beta   90.00
_cell.angle_gamma   90.00
#
_symmetry.space_group_name_H-M   'P 1'
#
loop_
_entity.id
_entity.type
_entity.pdbx_description
1 polymer ?
#
loop_
_entity_poly.entity_id
_entity_poly.type
_entity_poly.pdbx_seq_one_letter_code
_entity_poly.pdbx_strand_id
1 'polypeptide(L)'
;MGRQLVPLTLDNLPDLPKRCRACVFWELDPVSGDAATQAGRPDLEKESWISSVLLEWGSCGRVVYVDEVPVGFVLYAPPAYVPRSFAFPTSPGFKTVRPHHRYPRLRLELRSTVSWREDVERALDQLLGAVQKDPVLRPL
;
A
#
# COMPACT_ATOMS: atom_id res chain seq x y z
N MET A 1 3.34 28.52 7.42
CA MET A 1 2.46 27.34 7.26
C MET A 1 3.05 26.47 6.17
N GLY A 2 4.05 25.66 6.54
CA GLY A 2 4.68 24.71 5.64
C GLY A 2 3.87 23.43 5.59
N ARG A 3 3.52 22.95 4.40
CA ARG A 3 2.90 21.62 4.21
C ARG A 3 3.83 20.80 3.34
N GLN A 4 4.21 19.62 3.82
CA GLN A 4 5.09 18.71 3.09
C GLN A 4 4.47 17.31 3.03
N LEU A 5 4.58 16.68 1.88
CA LEU A 5 4.23 15.28 1.66
C LEU A 5 5.53 14.55 1.37
N VAL A 6 5.93 13.67 2.28
CA VAL A 6 7.19 12.93 2.19
C VAL A 6 6.94 11.43 2.07
N PRO A 7 7.85 10.66 1.44
CA PRO A 7 7.78 9.21 1.46
C PRO A 7 7.89 8.65 2.88
N LEU A 8 7.16 7.58 3.16
CA LEU A 8 7.36 6.79 4.37
C LEU A 8 8.68 6.00 4.26
N THR A 9 9.50 6.07 5.30
CA THR A 9 10.74 5.29 5.48
C THR A 9 10.75 4.69 6.89
N LEU A 10 11.78 3.90 7.22
CA LEU A 10 11.95 3.43 8.60
C LEU A 10 12.27 4.58 9.58
N ASP A 11 12.95 5.64 9.11
CA ASP A 11 13.36 6.76 9.95
C ASP A 11 12.18 7.60 10.46
N ASN A 12 11.14 7.76 9.63
CA ASN A 12 9.93 8.52 9.98
C ASN A 12 8.72 7.64 10.35
N LEU A 13 8.89 6.32 10.40
CA LEU A 13 7.88 5.40 10.93
C LEU A 13 7.46 5.70 12.39
N PRO A 14 8.37 6.09 13.30
CA PRO A 14 7.99 6.43 14.68
C PRO A 14 6.98 7.58 14.81
N ASP A 15 6.86 8.43 13.79
CA ASP A 15 5.91 9.55 13.74
C ASP A 15 4.46 9.09 13.55
N LEU A 16 4.24 7.86 13.08
CA LEU A 16 2.91 7.29 12.93
C LEU A 16 2.31 6.91 14.29
N PRO A 17 0.97 6.98 14.43
CA PRO A 17 0.29 6.53 15.63
C PRO A 17 0.69 5.09 16.01
N LYS A 18 0.94 4.83 17.30
CA LYS A 18 1.41 3.53 17.80
C LYS A 18 0.58 2.34 17.28
N ARG A 19 -0.75 2.50 17.22
CA ARG A 19 -1.66 1.46 16.70
C ARG A 19 -1.40 1.13 15.23
N CYS A 20 -0.99 2.11 14.43
CA CYS A 20 -0.79 1.96 13.00
C CYS A 20 0.59 1.37 12.68
N ARG A 21 1.64 1.81 13.38
CA ARG A 21 2.98 1.20 13.25
C ARG A 21 3.13 -0.18 13.91
N ALA A 22 2.14 -0.63 14.68
CA ALA A 22 2.08 -1.98 15.26
C ALA A 22 0.95 -2.85 14.67
N CYS A 23 0.22 -2.38 13.65
CA CYS A 23 -0.82 -3.18 13.00
C CYS A 23 -0.22 -3.92 11.81
N VAL A 24 -0.26 -5.25 11.78
CA VAL A 24 0.25 -6.07 10.66
C VAL A 24 -0.88 -6.73 9.86
N PHE A 25 -2.08 -6.14 9.94
CA PHE A 25 -3.27 -6.74 9.35
C PHE A 25 -3.11 -6.92 7.84
N TRP A 26 -2.61 -5.95 7.10
CA TRP A 26 -2.48 -6.13 5.64
C TRP A 26 -1.17 -6.80 5.24
N GLU A 27 -0.14 -6.58 6.05
CA GLU A 27 1.25 -6.93 5.78
C GLU A 27 1.56 -8.41 5.95
N LEU A 28 0.79 -9.12 6.77
CA LEU A 28 0.95 -10.54 7.03
C LEU A 28 -0.32 -11.34 6.73
N ASP A 29 -0.15 -12.59 6.28
CA ASP A 29 -1.25 -13.53 6.18
C ASP A 29 -1.90 -13.76 7.57
N PRO A 30 -3.11 -14.33 7.64
CA PRO A 30 -3.81 -14.52 8.91
C PRO A 30 -3.00 -15.28 9.97
N VAL A 31 -2.31 -16.34 9.57
CA VAL A 31 -1.57 -17.21 10.50
C VAL A 31 -0.34 -16.48 11.04
N SER A 32 0.47 -15.90 10.17
CA SER A 32 1.66 -15.15 10.57
C SER A 32 1.33 -13.91 11.39
N GLY A 33 0.23 -13.21 11.07
CA GLY A 33 -0.21 -12.04 11.83
C GLY A 33 -0.69 -12.37 13.25
N ASP A 34 -1.40 -13.49 13.42
CA ASP A 34 -1.81 -13.97 14.75
C ASP A 34 -0.57 -14.37 15.57
N ALA A 35 0.37 -15.08 14.95
CA ALA A 35 1.63 -15.47 15.58
C ALA A 35 2.46 -14.25 16.02
N ALA A 36 2.56 -13.21 15.19
CA ALA A 36 3.25 -11.96 15.52
C ALA A 36 2.61 -11.23 16.72
N THR A 37 1.28 -11.21 16.78
CA THR A 37 0.53 -10.59 17.87
C THR A 37 0.71 -11.36 19.18
N GLN A 38 0.61 -12.69 19.14
CA GLN A 38 0.83 -13.54 20.32
C GLN A 38 2.27 -13.45 20.84
N ALA A 39 3.24 -13.33 19.94
CA ALA A 39 4.65 -13.14 20.28
C ALA A 39 4.99 -11.69 20.71
N GLY A 40 4.02 -10.76 20.70
CA GLY A 40 4.23 -9.37 21.12
C GLY A 40 5.19 -8.57 20.24
N ARG A 41 5.33 -8.96 18.97
CA ARG A 41 6.28 -8.36 18.00
C ARG A 41 5.67 -7.79 16.69
N PRO A 42 4.42 -7.29 16.66
CA PRO A 42 3.82 -6.85 15.41
C PRO A 42 4.42 -5.53 14.88
N ASP A 43 5.03 -4.71 15.73
CA ASP A 43 5.82 -3.53 15.36
C ASP A 43 7.10 -3.92 14.60
N LEU A 44 7.83 -4.92 15.09
CA LEU A 44 9.01 -5.45 14.40
C LEU A 44 8.67 -6.06 13.04
N GLU A 45 7.54 -6.78 12.96
CA GLU A 45 7.05 -7.32 11.69
C GLU A 45 6.61 -6.22 10.72
N LYS A 46 6.00 -5.13 11.21
CA LYS A 46 5.70 -3.95 10.38
C LYS A 46 6.97 -3.32 9.83
N GLU A 47 8.00 -3.13 10.65
CA GLU A 47 9.31 -2.61 10.23
C GLU A 47 9.95 -3.52 9.18
N SER A 48 9.92 -4.84 9.38
CA SER A 48 10.41 -5.82 8.39
C SER A 48 9.67 -5.69 7.06
N TRP A 49 8.33 -5.58 7.10
CA TRP A 49 7.53 -5.39 5.91
C TRP A 49 7.87 -4.10 5.16
N ILE A 50 7.96 -2.96 5.87
CA ILE A 50 8.34 -1.67 5.28
C ILE A 50 9.72 -1.78 4.63
N SER A 51 10.68 -2.39 5.33
CA SER A 51 12.04 -2.59 4.82
C SER A 51 12.05 -3.40 3.53
N SER A 52 11.40 -4.56 3.52
CA SER A 52 11.30 -5.43 2.35
C SER A 52 10.64 -4.73 1.15
N VAL A 53 9.52 -4.03 1.38
CA VAL A 53 8.82 -3.34 0.29
C VAL A 53 9.64 -2.17 -0.25
N LEU A 54 10.31 -1.39 0.62
CA LEU A 54 11.20 -0.31 0.19
C LEU A 54 12.36 -0.82 -0.67
N LEU A 55 12.92 -1.98 -0.33
CA LEU A 55 14.02 -2.60 -1.08
C LEU A 55 13.58 -3.18 -2.42
N GLU A 56 12.42 -3.84 -2.45
CA GLU A 56 12.01 -4.64 -3.61
C GLU A 56 11.10 -3.88 -4.59
N TRP A 57 10.28 -2.97 -4.08
CA TRP A 57 9.29 -2.23 -4.86
C TRP A 57 9.47 -0.71 -4.80
N GLY A 58 9.95 -0.21 -3.66
CA GLY A 58 10.09 1.22 -3.39
C GLY A 58 9.02 1.72 -2.43
N SER A 59 8.65 2.99 -2.58
CA SER A 59 7.92 3.70 -1.53
C SER A 59 6.52 3.14 -1.27
N CYS A 60 6.32 2.61 -0.06
CA CYS A 60 5.09 1.94 0.39
C CYS A 60 4.15 2.82 1.22
N GLY A 61 4.36 4.13 1.19
CA GLY A 61 3.54 5.07 1.93
C GLY A 61 3.95 6.53 1.79
N ARG A 62 3.10 7.41 2.34
CA ARG A 62 3.35 8.85 2.43
C ARG A 62 2.94 9.35 3.81
N VAL A 63 3.64 10.38 4.29
CA VAL A 63 3.31 11.12 5.51
C VAL A 63 3.15 12.59 5.16
N VAL A 64 2.10 13.22 5.69
CA VAL A 64 1.83 14.65 5.55
C VAL A 64 2.23 15.33 6.85
N TYR A 65 3.09 16.35 6.74
CA TYR A 65 3.42 17.22 7.87
C TYR A 65 2.89 18.63 7.62
N VAL A 66 2.41 19.27 8.68
CA VAL A 66 2.05 20.69 8.73
C VAL A 66 2.83 21.31 9.87
N ASP A 67 3.70 22.27 9.54
CA ASP A 67 4.59 22.92 10.51
C ASP A 67 5.35 21.89 11.38
N GLU A 68 5.97 20.91 10.71
CA GLU A 68 6.72 19.77 11.29
C GLU A 68 5.92 18.78 12.15
N VAL A 69 4.60 18.91 12.23
CA VAL A 69 3.73 17.96 12.94
C VAL A 69 3.11 16.97 11.94
N PRO A 70 3.21 15.65 12.15
CA PRO A 70 2.55 14.67 11.29
C PRO A 70 1.02 14.79 11.47
N VAL A 71 0.31 15.08 10.39
CA VAL A 71 -1.15 15.27 10.39
C VAL A 71 -1.91 14.18 9.64
N GLY A 72 -1.20 13.33 8.88
CA GLY A 72 -1.81 12.24 8.14
C GLY A 72 -0.79 11.31 7.50
N PHE A 73 -1.20 10.10 7.19
CA PHE A 73 -0.36 9.12 6.51
C PHE A 73 -1.22 8.16 5.68
N VAL A 74 -0.59 7.50 4.71
CA VAL A 74 -1.17 6.39 3.95
C VAL A 74 -0.09 5.34 3.72
N LEU A 75 -0.45 4.07 3.88
CA LEU A 75 0.35 2.94 3.40
C LEU A 75 -0.35 2.33 2.20
N TYR A 76 0.44 1.92 1.22
CA TYR A 76 -0.06 1.25 0.03
C TYR A 76 1.02 0.32 -0.49
N ALA A 77 0.59 -0.77 -1.10
CA ALA A 77 1.49 -1.73 -1.71
C ALA A 77 0.74 -2.58 -2.74
N PRO A 78 1.47 -3.19 -3.69
CA PRO A 78 0.95 -4.20 -4.59
C PRO A 78 0.35 -5.38 -3.81
N PRO A 79 -0.67 -6.09 -4.35
CA PRO A 79 -1.25 -7.27 -3.70
C PRO A 79 -0.22 -8.33 -3.27
N ALA A 80 0.87 -8.48 -4.04
CA ALA A 80 1.97 -9.38 -3.74
C ALA A 80 2.66 -9.11 -2.39
N TYR A 81 2.60 -7.87 -1.89
CA TYR A 81 3.16 -7.45 -0.61
C TYR A 81 2.11 -7.30 0.48
N VAL A 82 0.82 -7.43 0.19
CA VAL A 82 -0.25 -7.39 1.21
C VAL A 82 -0.97 -8.73 1.28
N PRO A 83 -0.31 -9.79 1.79
CA PRO A 83 -0.76 -11.17 1.68
C PRO A 83 -2.15 -11.41 2.29
N ARG A 84 -2.57 -10.62 3.30
CA ARG A 84 -3.94 -10.77 3.85
C ARG A 84 -5.02 -10.48 2.83
N SER A 85 -4.73 -9.70 1.79
CA SER A 85 -5.70 -9.46 0.72
C SER A 85 -6.21 -10.77 0.10
N PHE A 86 -5.38 -11.81 -0.02
CA PHE A 86 -5.79 -13.11 -0.57
C PHE A 86 -6.76 -13.90 0.30
N ALA A 87 -6.92 -13.55 1.58
CA ALA A 87 -7.93 -14.13 2.44
C ALA A 87 -9.36 -13.65 2.10
N PHE A 88 -9.49 -12.62 1.25
CA PHE A 88 -10.78 -12.06 0.86
C PHE A 88 -11.18 -12.51 -0.55
N PRO A 89 -12.38 -13.09 -0.73
CA PRO A 89 -12.87 -13.51 -2.05
C PRO A 89 -13.00 -12.36 -3.06
N THR A 90 -13.09 -11.12 -2.60
CA THR A 90 -13.24 -9.91 -3.42
C THR A 90 -11.93 -9.17 -3.65
N SER A 91 -10.79 -9.79 -3.34
CA SER A 91 -9.50 -9.13 -3.47
C SER A 91 -9.05 -8.98 -4.93
N PRO A 92 -8.12 -8.04 -5.21
CA PRO A 92 -7.52 -7.92 -6.54
C PRO A 92 -6.99 -9.26 -7.03
N GLY A 93 -7.45 -9.71 -8.21
CA GLY A 93 -7.11 -11.02 -8.78
C GLY A 93 -8.27 -12.01 -8.81
N PHE A 94 -9.31 -11.82 -7.99
CA PHE A 94 -10.56 -12.57 -8.14
C PHE A 94 -11.46 -11.93 -9.20
N LYS A 95 -11.90 -12.75 -10.17
CA LYS A 95 -12.93 -12.37 -11.13
C LYS A 95 -14.24 -13.09 -10.84
N THR A 96 -15.36 -12.40 -11.06
CA THR A 96 -16.68 -13.04 -11.02
C THR A 96 -16.86 -13.92 -12.25
N VAL A 97 -16.89 -15.24 -12.05
CA VAL A 97 -17.15 -16.23 -13.12
C VAL A 97 -18.64 -16.39 -13.35
N ARG A 98 -19.45 -16.33 -12.29
CA ARG A 98 -20.91 -16.32 -12.39
C ARG A 98 -21.48 -15.24 -11.46
N PRO A 99 -22.21 -14.25 -11.99
CA PRO A 99 -22.95 -13.29 -11.18
C PRO A 99 -24.05 -13.99 -10.38
N HIS A 100 -24.17 -13.67 -9.09
CA HIS A 100 -25.31 -14.02 -8.25
C HIS A 100 -25.39 -13.00 -7.11
N HIS A 101 -26.60 -12.54 -6.77
CA HIS A 101 -26.78 -11.44 -5.83
C HIS A 101 -26.35 -11.78 -4.38
N ARG A 102 -26.31 -13.07 -4.00
CA ARG A 102 -25.92 -13.53 -2.64
C ARG A 102 -24.72 -14.48 -2.60
N TYR A 103 -24.41 -15.14 -3.72
CA TYR A 103 -23.43 -16.23 -3.80
C TYR A 103 -22.66 -16.16 -5.12
N PRO A 104 -21.98 -15.03 -5.41
CA PRO A 104 -21.21 -14.90 -6.65
C PRO A 104 -20.13 -16.00 -6.67
N ARG A 105 -19.95 -16.65 -7.82
CA ARG A 105 -18.81 -17.57 -8.00
C ARG A 105 -17.61 -16.78 -8.45
N LEU A 106 -16.58 -16.75 -7.63
CA LEU A 106 -15.35 -16.04 -7.86
C LEU A 106 -14.25 -17.05 -8.22
N ARG A 107 -13.34 -16.66 -9.11
CA ARG A 107 -12.15 -17.43 -9.49
C ARG A 107 -10.94 -16.52 -9.37
N LEU A 108 -9.93 -16.97 -8.64
CA LEU A 108 -8.63 -16.31 -8.60
C LEU A 108 -7.86 -16.64 -9.89
N GLU A 109 -7.41 -15.61 -10.61
CA GLU A 109 -6.51 -15.76 -11.75
C GLU A 109 -5.07 -15.53 -11.30
N LEU A 110 -4.28 -16.61 -11.25
CA LEU A 110 -2.90 -16.56 -10.73
C LEU A 110 -1.97 -15.69 -11.59
N ARG A 111 -2.25 -15.56 -12.91
CA ARG A 111 -1.41 -14.78 -13.83
C ARG A 111 -1.51 -13.27 -13.60
N SER A 112 -2.71 -12.74 -13.41
CA SER A 112 -2.93 -11.32 -13.06
C SER A 112 -2.41 -10.94 -11.67
N THR A 113 -2.08 -11.94 -10.86
CA THR A 113 -1.55 -11.76 -9.51
C THR A 113 -0.03 -11.59 -9.51
N VAL A 114 0.66 -12.02 -10.58
CA VAL A 114 2.14 -12.08 -10.65
C VAL A 114 2.73 -11.09 -11.67
N SER A 115 1.99 -10.62 -12.68
CA SER A 115 2.51 -9.71 -13.72
C SER A 115 2.17 -8.22 -13.51
N TRP A 116 2.18 -7.75 -12.26
CA TRP A 116 1.70 -6.41 -11.88
C TRP A 116 2.71 -5.27 -12.13
N ARG A 117 3.99 -5.59 -12.43
CA ARG A 117 5.05 -4.58 -12.64
C ARG A 117 4.76 -3.64 -13.83
N GLU A 118 4.28 -4.18 -14.95
CA GLU A 118 4.02 -3.41 -16.18
C GLU A 118 2.78 -2.50 -16.06
N ASP A 119 1.73 -2.95 -15.36
CA ASP A 119 0.48 -2.19 -15.20
C ASP A 119 0.64 -0.99 -14.28
N VAL A 120 1.62 -1.00 -13.38
CA VAL A 120 1.85 0.06 -12.38
C VAL A 120 2.78 1.13 -12.87
N GLU A 121 3.81 0.75 -13.62
CA GLU A 121 4.60 1.71 -14.39
C GLU A 121 3.64 2.54 -15.28
N ARG A 122 2.68 1.87 -15.94
CA ARG A 122 1.68 2.54 -16.77
C ARG A 122 0.69 3.42 -16.00
N ALA A 123 0.24 3.00 -14.81
CA ALA A 123 -0.66 3.79 -13.98
C ALA A 123 0.04 5.01 -13.34
N LEU A 124 1.33 4.86 -12.95
CA LEU A 124 2.16 5.95 -12.45
C LEU A 124 2.49 6.95 -13.56
N ASP A 125 2.81 6.50 -14.77
CA ASP A 125 3.03 7.38 -15.92
C ASP A 125 1.78 8.19 -16.28
N GLN A 126 0.58 7.60 -16.16
CA GLN A 126 -0.68 8.32 -16.38
C GLN A 126 -0.94 9.38 -15.30
N LEU A 127 -0.63 9.09 -14.04
CA LEU A 127 -0.76 10.05 -12.95
C LEU A 127 0.28 11.18 -13.03
N LEU A 128 1.52 10.86 -13.41
CA LEU A 128 2.59 11.85 -13.57
C LEU A 128 2.40 12.69 -14.85
N GLY A 129 1.91 12.10 -15.94
CA GLY A 129 1.56 12.81 -17.17
C GLY A 129 0.36 13.75 -17.02
N ALA A 130 -0.58 13.43 -16.12
CA ALA A 130 -1.70 14.31 -15.79
C ALA A 130 -1.27 15.55 -14.98
N VAL A 131 -0.12 15.49 -14.29
CA VAL A 131 0.43 16.60 -13.49
C VAL A 131 1.24 17.59 -14.36
N GLN A 132 1.62 17.25 -15.59
CA GLN A 132 2.39 18.14 -16.48
C GLN A 132 1.57 19.00 -17.45
N LYS A 133 0.23 18.95 -17.45
CA LYS A 133 -0.58 19.92 -18.19
C LYS A 133 -0.87 21.16 -17.36
N ASP A 134 0.14 22.00 -17.21
CA ASP A 134 0.01 23.44 -17.48
C ASP A 134 1.38 24.14 -17.41
N PRO A 135 1.89 24.59 -18.58
CA PRO A 135 2.55 25.87 -18.65
C PRO A 135 1.63 26.82 -19.40
N VAL A 136 0.84 27.58 -18.65
CA VAL A 136 0.35 28.89 -19.12
C VAL A 136 1.57 29.80 -19.18
N LEU A 137 2.19 29.90 -20.35
CA LEU A 137 3.05 31.03 -20.69
C LEU A 137 2.22 32.05 -21.47
N ARG A 138 1.96 33.19 -20.83
CA ARG A 138 1.37 34.39 -21.45
C ARG A 138 2.33 34.96 -22.50
N PRO A 139 1.83 35.51 -23.61
CA PRO A 139 2.65 36.23 -24.57
C PRO A 139 2.96 37.65 -24.06
N LEU A 140 4.25 38.02 -24.13
CA LEU A 140 4.73 39.40 -24.29
C LEU A 140 5.71 39.40 -25.47
#